data_AF-A0A359CBC4-F1
#
_entry.id   AF-A0A359CBC4-F1
#
_cell.length_a   1.000
_cell.length_b   1.000
_cell.length_c   1.000
_cell.angle_alpha   90.00
_cell.angle_beta   90.00
_cell.angle_gamma   90.00
#
_symmetry.space_group_name_H-M   'P 1'
#
loop_
_entity.id
_entity.type
_entity.pdbx_description
1 polymer ?
#
loop_
_entity_poly.entity_id
_entity_poly.type
_entity_poly.pdbx_seq_one_letter_code
_entity_poly.pdbx_strand_id
1 'polypeptide(L)' 'MKTSNPIDVMRMALEREKMAVRDYSEFAKTAKDLSIREMFLYLVQEEEKHVKLLQDEIDREVNQEM' A
#
# COMPACT_ATOMS: atom_id res chain seq x y z
N MET A 1 -3.72 -10.72 -25.53
CA MET A 1 -3.36 -10.09 -24.24
C MET A 1 -4.58 -10.20 -23.36
N LYS A 2 -4.61 -11.10 -22.36
CA LYS A 2 -5.77 -11.18 -21.44
C LYS A 2 -5.81 -9.84 -20.71
N THR A 3 -6.88 -9.09 -20.90
CA THR A 3 -7.20 -7.94 -20.06
C THR A 3 -7.28 -8.47 -18.63
N SER A 4 -6.29 -8.14 -17.80
CA SER A 4 -6.31 -8.44 -16.38
C SER A 4 -7.56 -7.80 -15.79
N ASN A 5 -8.35 -8.58 -15.04
CA ASN A 5 -9.53 -8.09 -14.34
C ASN A 5 -9.11 -6.86 -13.51
N PRO A 6 -9.82 -5.72 -13.59
CA PRO A 6 -9.51 -4.54 -12.78
C PRO A 6 -9.30 -4.85 -11.29
N ILE A 7 -10.11 -5.76 -10.72
CA ILE A 7 -10.00 -6.20 -9.33
C ILE A 7 -8.66 -6.91 -9.06
N ASP A 8 -8.17 -7.72 -10.00
CA ASP A 8 -6.88 -8.39 -9.85
C ASP A 8 -5.73 -7.37 -9.87
N VAL A 9 -5.82 -6.33 -10.70
CA VAL A 9 -4.84 -5.23 -10.71
C VAL A 9 -4.86 -4.46 -9.39
N MET A 10 -6.05 -4.17 -8.85
CA MET A 10 -6.20 -3.50 -7.56
C MET A 10 -5.65 -4.33 -6.41
N ARG A 11 -5.89 -5.66 -6.39
CA ARG A 11 -5.30 -6.57 -5.41
C ARG A 11 -3.77 -6.61 -5.50
N MET A 12 -3.23 -6.63 -6.71
CA MET A 12 -1.77 -6.54 -6.90
C MET A 12 -1.20 -5.22 -6.39
N ALA A 13 -1.89 -4.10 -6.60
CA ALA A 13 -1.49 -2.80 -6.06
C ALA A 13 -1.55 -2.81 -4.52
N LEU A 14 -2.63 -3.32 -3.93
CA LEU A 14 -2.80 -3.41 -2.48
C LEU A 14 -1.65 -4.20 -1.82
N GLU A 15 -1.24 -5.32 -2.39
CA GLU A 15 -0.13 -6.11 -1.86
C GLU A 15 1.22 -5.40 -1.99
N ARG A 16 1.40 -4.56 -3.01
CA ARG A 16 2.58 -3.70 -3.12
C ARG A 16 2.60 -2.61 -2.05
N GLU A 17 1.48 -1.96 -1.78
CA GLU A 17 1.44 -0.93 -0.73
C GLU A 17 1.68 -1.54 0.66
N LYS A 18 1.11 -2.72 0.94
CA LYS A 18 1.42 -3.46 2.17
C LYS A 18 2.91 -3.83 2.29
N MET A 19 3.57 -4.13 1.16
CA MET A 19 5.01 -4.39 1.14
C MET A 19 5.81 -3.12 1.42
N ALA A 20 5.44 -2.01 0.78
CA ALA A 20 6.06 -0.71 1.00
C ALA A 20 5.95 -0.24 2.47
N VAL A 21 4.78 -0.40 3.10
CA VAL A 21 4.60 -0.15 4.55
C VAL A 21 5.61 -0.94 5.38
N ARG A 22 5.79 -2.25 5.10
CA ARG A 22 6.75 -3.09 5.82
C ARG A 22 8.19 -2.66 5.60
N ASP A 23 8.56 -2.42 4.35
CA ASP A 23 9.94 -2.08 3.96
C ASP A 23 10.33 -0.71 4.51
N TYR A 24 9.49 0.32 4.34
CA TYR A 24 9.74 1.65 4.90
C TYR A 24 9.73 1.66 6.42
N SER A 25 8.89 0.84 7.07
CA SER A 25 8.96 0.66 8.53
C SER A 25 10.30 0.08 8.98
N GLU A 26 10.86 -0.87 8.23
CA GLU A 26 12.16 -1.46 8.55
C GLU A 26 13.32 -0.50 8.25
N PHE A 27 13.23 0.28 7.17
CA PHE A 27 14.21 1.32 6.86
C PHE A 27 14.19 2.44 7.90
N ALA A 28 13.02 2.84 8.41
CA ALA A 28 12.92 3.81 9.49
C ALA A 28 13.58 3.32 10.79
N LYS A 29 13.53 2.02 11.10
CA LYS A 29 14.19 1.44 12.28
C LYS A 29 15.71 1.41 12.16
N THR A 30 16.22 1.21 10.95
CA THR A 30 17.66 1.04 10.69
C THR A 30 18.36 2.34 10.27
N ALA A 31 17.60 3.38 9.93
CA ALA A 31 18.12 4.71 9.60
C ALA A 31 18.83 5.36 10.79
N LYS A 32 20.09 5.75 10.58
CA LYS A 32 20.93 6.43 11.58
C LYS A 32 20.71 7.94 11.61
N ASP A 33 20.37 8.52 10.46
CA ASP A 33 20.07 9.94 10.32
C ASP A 33 18.59 10.20 10.65
N LEU A 34 18.34 11.22 11.47
CA LEU A 34 16.99 11.56 11.94
C LEU A 34 16.08 12.00 10.78
N SER A 35 16.58 12.78 9.83
CA SER A 35 15.78 13.27 8.70
C SER A 35 15.39 12.12 7.76
N ILE A 36 16.28 11.15 7.56
CA ILE A 36 16.01 9.95 6.76
C ILE A 36 14.97 9.07 7.48
N ARG A 37 15.07 8.92 8.81
CA ARG A 37 14.07 8.19 9.60
C ARG A 37 12.70 8.84 9.50
N GLU A 38 12.62 10.17 9.65
CA GLU A 38 11.37 10.92 9.52
C GLU A 38 10.77 10.80 8.12
N MET A 39 11.59 10.84 7.07
CA MET A 39 11.15 10.60 5.70
C MET A 39 10.52 9.21 5.53
N PHE A 40 11.15 8.14 6.04
CA PHE A 40 10.57 6.80 5.95
C PHE A 40 9.28 6.66 6.77
N LEU A 41 9.21 7.28 7.96
CA LEU A 41 7.98 7.30 8.75
C LEU A 41 6.84 8.05 8.05
N TYR A 42 7.16 9.14 7.34
CA TYR A 42 6.19 9.85 6.51
C TYR A 42 5.69 8.95 5.37
N LEU A 43 6.60 8.25 4.67
CA LEU A 43 6.21 7.32 3.60
C LEU A 43 5.32 6.19 4.12
N VAL A 44 5.61 5.61 5.29
CA VAL A 44 4.73 4.62 5.93
C VAL A 44 3.31 5.16 6.09
N GLN A 45 3.15 6.39 6.57
CA GLN A 45 1.83 7.00 6.75
C GLN A 45 1.08 7.23 5.43
N GLU A 46 1.79 7.58 4.35
CA GLU A 46 1.18 7.72 3.03
C GLU A 46 0.73 6.36 2.47
N GLU A 47 1.57 5.33 2.57
CA GLU A 47 1.21 4.00 2.06
C GLU A 47 0.09 3.34 2.87
N GLU A 48 -0.01 3.59 4.17
CA GLU A 48 -1.16 3.15 4.98
C GLU A 48 -2.48 3.77 4.49
N LYS A 49 -2.47 5.02 4.02
CA LYS A 49 -3.65 5.65 3.40
C LYS A 49 -3.98 4.98 2.07
N HIS A 50 -2.99 4.65 1.25
CA HIS A 50 -3.18 3.95 -0.01
C HIS A 50 -3.74 2.54 0.20
N VAL A 51 -3.21 1.78 1.18
CA VAL A 51 -3.73 0.46 1.58
C VAL A 51 -5.21 0.55 1.93
N LYS A 52 -5.59 1.53 2.76
CA LYS A 52 -6.99 1.72 3.14
C LYS A 52 -7.87 2.04 1.94
N LEU A 53 -7.44 2.98 1.10
CA LEU A 53 -8.20 3.39 -0.08
C LEU A 53 -8.40 2.24 -1.07
N LEU A 54 -7.36 1.45 -1.33
CA LEU A 54 -7.45 0.28 -2.21
C LEU A 54 -8.33 -0.82 -1.62
N GLN A 55 -8.25 -1.07 -0.32
CA GLN A 55 -9.09 -2.05 0.35
C GLN A 55 -10.57 -1.64 0.29
N ASP A 56 -10.88 -0.38 0.61
CA ASP A 56 -12.24 0.16 0.57
C ASP A 56 -12.83 0.06 -0.85
N GLU A 57 -12.02 0.30 -1.90
CA GLU A 57 -12.47 0.20 -3.29
C GLU A 57 -12.66 -1.24 -3.75
N ILE A 58 -11.75 -2.15 -3.40
CA ILE A 58 -11.92 -3.58 -3.69
C ILE A 58 -13.19 -4.11 -3.01
N ASP A 59 -13.44 -3.73 -1.76
CA ASP A 59 -14.62 -4.15 -1.03
C ASP A 59 -15.90 -3.59 -1.68
N ARG A 60 -15.88 -2.35 -2.17
CA ARG A 60 -17.00 -1.74 -2.91
C ARG A 60 -17.32 -2.54 -4.18
N GLU A 61 -16.31 -2.82 -5.01
CA GLU A 61 -16.49 -3.51 -6.30
C GLU A 61 -16.97 -4.96 -6.09
N VAL A 62 -16.38 -5.68 -5.14
CA VAL A 62 -16.80 -7.06 -4.81
C VAL A 62 -18.24 -7.11 -4.29
N ASN A 63 -18.66 -6.11 -3.50
CA ASN A 63 -20.02 -6.04 -2.97
C ASN A 63 -21.06 -5.55 -3.99
N GLN A 64 -20.64 -4.87 -5.07
CA GLN A 64 -21.55 -4.47 -6.17
C GLN A 64 -21.82 -5.59 -7.17
N GLU A 65 -20.94 -6.61 -7.24
CA GLU A 65 -21.11 -7.78 -8.09
C GLU A 65 -21.97 -8.91 -7.45
N MET A 66 -22.35 -8.78 -6.17
CA MET A 66 -23.29 -9.69 -5.46
C MET A 66 -24.73 -9.21 -5.55
#